data_AF-A0A9D8RMI1-F1
#
_entry.id   AF-A0A9D8RMI1-F1
#
_cell.length_a   1.000
_cell.length_b   1.000
_cell.length_c   1.000
_cell.angle_alpha   90.00
_cell.angle_beta   90.00
_cell.angle_gamma   90.00
#
_symmetry.space_group_name_H-M   'P 1'
#
loop_
_entity.id
_entity.type
_entity.pdbx_description
1 polymer ?
#
loop_
_entity_poly.entity_id
_entity_poly.type
_entity_poly.pdbx_seq_one_letter_code
_entity_poly.pdbx_strand_id
1 'polypeptide(L)'
;MIHNDVFDTFPLSADLYAADVAAICERTIARYGSDEWRKVTLTNALHGHLGIYSTLGAKMGLRACEEMARDEMEIISLAGSRPPMSCMNDGLQVATGSTLGHGLITATLSHNPRPVALFHTSERSFLLALKSTHLRRIQHDIAECILRNGPDSEGYWADVRSLAIGYWEQMDRHEIFDLVPLPIGSRSVSAKSSAARANV
;
A
#
# COMPACT_ATOMS: atom_id res chain seq x y z
N MET A 1 -6.90 -15.33 13.45
CA MET A 1 -7.77 -14.72 12.41
C MET A 1 -8.35 -13.42 12.95
N ILE A 2 -7.89 -12.27 12.47
CA ILE A 2 -8.47 -10.97 12.85
C ILE A 2 -9.82 -10.84 12.15
N HIS A 3 -10.91 -11.07 12.88
CA HIS A 3 -12.27 -10.85 12.41
C HIS A 3 -12.64 -9.36 12.54
N ASN A 4 -13.57 -8.91 11.69
CA ASN A 4 -14.13 -7.58 11.81
C ASN A 4 -15.21 -7.61 12.90
N ASP A 5 -14.88 -7.06 14.06
CA ASP A 5 -15.79 -7.02 15.21
C ASP A 5 -16.55 -5.68 15.34
N VAL A 6 -16.41 -4.80 14.33
CA VAL A 6 -16.98 -3.44 14.36
C VAL A 6 -18.21 -3.31 13.47
N PHE A 7 -18.17 -3.87 12.25
CA PHE A 7 -19.26 -3.76 11.29
C PHE A 7 -19.91 -5.11 11.01
N ASP A 8 -21.22 -5.21 11.19
CA ASP A 8 -22.01 -6.34 10.70
C ASP A 8 -21.98 -6.41 9.16
N THR A 9 -22.02 -5.25 8.50
CA THR A 9 -21.85 -5.12 7.04
C THR A 9 -21.09 -3.83 6.70
N PHE A 10 -20.41 -3.83 5.56
CA PHE A 10 -19.73 -2.64 5.04
C PHE A 10 -20.49 -2.08 3.83
N PRO A 11 -20.64 -0.75 3.65
CA PRO A 11 -21.30 -0.19 2.48
C PRO A 11 -20.56 -0.61 1.22
N LEU A 12 -21.26 -1.22 0.26
CA LEU A 12 -20.70 -1.59 -1.05
C LEU A 12 -21.46 -0.93 -2.22
N SER A 13 -22.51 -0.17 -1.89
CA SER A 13 -23.32 0.52 -2.89
C SER A 13 -22.61 1.79 -3.37
N ALA A 14 -22.51 1.97 -4.68
CA ALA A 14 -21.71 3.05 -5.28
C ALA A 14 -22.24 4.46 -4.94
N ASP A 15 -23.55 4.61 -4.72
CA ASP A 15 -24.21 5.87 -4.35
C ASP A 15 -23.81 6.41 -2.96
N LEU A 16 -23.13 5.60 -2.15
CA LEU A 16 -22.59 6.00 -0.84
C LEU A 16 -21.20 6.63 -0.93
N TYR A 17 -20.62 6.71 -2.13
CA TYR A 17 -19.27 7.22 -2.35
C TYR A 17 -19.26 8.51 -3.18
N ALA A 18 -18.19 9.31 -3.03
CA ALA A 18 -17.93 10.45 -3.91
C ALA A 18 -17.97 10.02 -5.39
N ALA A 19 -18.49 10.87 -6.28
CA ALA A 19 -18.82 10.50 -7.66
C ALA A 19 -17.68 9.82 -8.44
N ASP A 20 -16.44 10.28 -8.23
CA ASP A 20 -15.24 9.73 -8.86
C ASP A 20 -14.82 8.36 -8.30
N VAL A 21 -15.02 8.13 -7.01
CA VAL A 21 -14.82 6.82 -6.36
C VAL A 21 -15.95 5.85 -6.72
N ALA A 22 -17.20 6.34 -6.73
CA ALA A 22 -18.38 5.58 -7.15
C ALA A 22 -18.20 5.02 -8.57
N ALA A 23 -17.59 5.79 -9.47
CA ALA A 23 -17.34 5.41 -10.86
C ALA A 23 -16.46 4.15 -11.04
N ILE A 24 -15.64 3.80 -10.04
CA ILE A 24 -14.81 2.59 -10.06
C ILE A 24 -15.32 1.48 -9.13
N CYS A 25 -16.34 1.74 -8.31
CA CYS A 25 -16.77 0.88 -7.20
C CYS A 25 -17.07 -0.57 -7.63
N GLU A 26 -18.07 -0.77 -8.48
CA GLU A 26 -18.51 -2.11 -8.88
C GLU A 26 -17.40 -2.90 -9.57
N ARG A 27 -16.66 -2.27 -10.50
CA ARG A 27 -15.58 -2.94 -11.24
C ARG A 27 -14.42 -3.34 -10.32
N THR A 28 -14.05 -2.47 -9.38
CA THR A 28 -12.96 -2.72 -8.43
C THR A 28 -13.35 -3.83 -7.45
N ILE A 29 -14.59 -3.82 -6.95
CA ILE A 29 -15.12 -4.91 -6.10
C ILE A 29 -15.15 -6.23 -6.87
N ALA A 30 -15.65 -6.24 -8.10
CA ALA A 30 -15.73 -7.44 -8.91
C ALA A 30 -14.34 -8.02 -9.21
N ARG A 31 -13.33 -7.17 -9.42
CA ARG A 31 -11.97 -7.59 -9.77
C ARG A 31 -11.15 -8.01 -8.55
N TYR A 32 -11.19 -7.26 -7.47
CA TYR A 32 -10.27 -7.41 -6.34
C TYR A 32 -10.92 -7.86 -5.03
N GLY A 33 -12.25 -7.92 -5.00
CA GLY A 33 -13.05 -8.35 -3.86
C GLY A 33 -13.49 -7.21 -2.95
N SER A 34 -14.59 -7.44 -2.23
CA SER A 34 -15.16 -6.48 -1.27
C SER A 34 -14.24 -6.20 -0.09
N ASP A 35 -13.36 -7.14 0.29
CA ASP A 35 -12.38 -6.91 1.36
C ASP A 35 -11.34 -5.86 0.94
N GLU A 36 -10.84 -5.91 -0.30
CA GLU A 36 -9.94 -4.86 -0.78
C GLU A 36 -10.64 -3.51 -0.85
N TRP A 37 -11.87 -3.48 -1.37
CA TRP A 37 -12.67 -2.26 -1.40
C TRP A 37 -12.80 -1.63 -0.01
N ARG A 38 -13.20 -2.44 0.97
CA ARG A 38 -13.31 -2.03 2.36
C ARG A 38 -11.98 -1.53 2.94
N LYS A 39 -10.88 -2.27 2.76
CA LYS A 39 -9.60 -1.88 3.35
C LYS A 39 -9.06 -0.59 2.73
N VAL A 40 -9.11 -0.44 1.41
CA VAL A 40 -8.62 0.78 0.74
C VAL A 40 -9.48 2.00 1.08
N THR A 41 -10.81 1.86 1.14
CA THR A 41 -11.70 2.96 1.56
C THR A 41 -11.43 3.38 3.01
N LEU A 42 -11.34 2.43 3.94
CA LEU A 42 -11.00 2.70 5.35
C LEU A 42 -9.60 3.31 5.51
N THR A 43 -8.60 2.82 4.77
CA THR A 43 -7.26 3.39 4.75
C THR A 43 -7.29 4.87 4.39
N ASN A 44 -7.98 5.22 3.31
CA ASN A 44 -7.98 6.60 2.84
C ASN A 44 -8.92 7.51 3.65
N ALA A 45 -9.94 6.95 4.30
CA ALA A 45 -10.73 7.67 5.30
C ALA A 45 -9.90 7.99 6.55
N LEU A 46 -9.11 7.03 7.06
CA LEU A 46 -8.16 7.25 8.16
C LEU A 46 -7.06 8.25 7.77
N HIS A 47 -6.52 8.11 6.57
CA HIS A 47 -5.43 8.94 6.05
C HIS A 47 -5.85 10.40 5.81
N GLY A 48 -7.15 10.65 5.64
CA GLY A 48 -7.73 11.97 5.40
C GLY A 48 -7.84 12.37 3.92
N HIS A 49 -7.28 11.58 3.00
CA HIS A 49 -7.48 11.74 1.55
C HIS A 49 -7.17 10.46 0.79
N LEU A 50 -7.58 10.40 -0.49
CA LEU A 50 -7.27 9.29 -1.39
C LEU A 50 -5.85 9.43 -1.95
N GLY A 51 -4.91 8.67 -1.37
CA GLY A 51 -3.48 8.71 -1.71
C GLY A 51 -3.00 7.49 -2.49
N ILE A 52 -1.98 7.68 -3.31
CA ILE A 52 -1.36 6.60 -4.11
C ILE A 52 -0.66 5.59 -3.17
N TYR A 53 0.25 6.06 -2.31
CA TYR A 53 1.02 5.16 -1.45
C TYR A 53 0.20 4.55 -0.32
N SER A 54 -0.78 5.25 0.24
CA SER A 54 -1.72 4.68 1.21
C SER A 54 -2.53 3.52 0.60
N THR A 55 -3.03 3.71 -0.62
CA THR A 55 -3.72 2.66 -1.38
C THR A 55 -2.81 1.46 -1.67
N LEU A 56 -1.57 1.70 -2.11
CA LEU A 56 -0.59 0.63 -2.32
C LEU A 56 -0.23 -0.10 -1.02
N GLY A 57 -0.17 0.60 0.10
CA GLY A 57 0.03 0.00 1.42
C GLY A 57 -1.09 -0.97 1.79
N ALA A 58 -2.34 -0.61 1.50
CA ALA A 58 -3.48 -1.47 1.76
C ALA A 58 -3.45 -2.73 0.88
N LYS A 59 -3.14 -2.58 -0.41
CA LYS A 59 -2.93 -3.70 -1.34
C LYS A 59 -1.77 -4.60 -0.90
N MET A 60 -0.65 -4.02 -0.45
CA MET A 60 0.51 -4.76 0.04
C MET A 60 0.18 -5.54 1.32
N GLY A 61 -0.54 -4.93 2.26
CA GLY A 61 -0.96 -5.58 3.50
C GLY A 61 -1.93 -6.73 3.23
N LEU A 62 -2.89 -6.55 2.33
CA LEU A 62 -3.80 -7.63 1.91
C LEU A 62 -3.03 -8.79 1.27
N ARG A 63 -2.07 -8.48 0.40
CA ARG A 63 -1.21 -9.50 -0.20
C ARG A 63 -0.42 -10.25 0.87
N ALA A 64 0.08 -9.57 1.89
CA ALA A 64 0.76 -10.23 3.00
C ALA A 64 -0.18 -11.11 3.84
N CYS A 65 -1.41 -10.66 4.08
CA CYS A 65 -2.43 -11.44 4.78
C CYS A 65 -2.79 -12.74 4.05
N GLU A 66 -2.84 -12.73 2.72
CA GLU A 66 -3.04 -13.95 1.91
C GLU A 66 -1.91 -14.96 2.14
N GLU A 67 -0.66 -14.49 2.23
CA GLU A 67 0.52 -15.34 2.44
C GLU A 67 0.66 -15.84 3.88
N MET A 68 0.10 -15.12 4.86
CA MET A 68 0.18 -15.43 6.29
C MET A 68 -1.13 -16.00 6.86
N ALA A 69 -2.08 -16.42 6.01
CA ALA A 69 -3.39 -16.92 6.43
C ALA A 69 -4.14 -16.01 7.43
N ARG A 70 -3.89 -14.69 7.38
CA ARG A 70 -4.44 -13.67 8.28
C ARG A 70 -4.06 -13.85 9.77
N ASP A 71 -2.86 -14.37 10.02
CA ASP A 71 -2.24 -14.33 11.34
C ASP A 71 -1.73 -12.92 11.68
N GLU A 72 -1.61 -12.65 12.98
CA GLU A 72 -0.92 -11.46 13.46
C GLU A 72 0.54 -11.52 13.03
N MET A 73 1.06 -10.41 12.50
CA MET A 73 2.40 -10.36 11.91
C MET A 73 3.16 -9.11 12.36
N GLU A 74 4.45 -9.26 12.62
CA GLU A 74 5.36 -8.12 12.75
C GLU A 74 5.70 -7.60 11.34
N ILE A 75 5.74 -6.27 11.19
CA ILE A 75 6.00 -5.58 9.93
C ILE A 75 7.16 -4.60 10.11
N ILE A 76 8.18 -4.71 9.27
CA ILE A 76 9.23 -3.71 9.15
C ILE A 76 9.05 -2.98 7.82
N SER A 77 8.62 -1.73 7.87
CA SER A 77 8.42 -0.90 6.68
C SER A 77 9.67 -0.11 6.32
N LEU A 78 10.09 -0.23 5.06
CA LEU A 78 11.17 0.58 4.48
C LEU A 78 10.65 1.87 3.85
N ALA A 79 9.35 2.18 3.96
CA ALA A 79 8.76 3.40 3.40
C ALA A 79 9.09 4.68 4.19
N GLY A 80 9.81 4.56 5.29
CA GLY A 80 10.19 5.70 6.11
C GLY A 80 9.05 6.27 6.94
N SER A 81 9.30 7.44 7.52
CA SER A 81 8.35 8.23 8.31
C SER A 81 8.02 9.59 7.67
N ARG A 82 8.44 9.82 6.42
CA ARG A 82 8.21 11.07 5.69
C ARG A 82 7.37 10.83 4.42
N PRO A 83 6.33 11.66 4.19
CA PRO A 83 5.56 11.62 2.95
C PRO A 83 6.43 11.89 1.71
N PRO A 84 5.97 11.45 0.51
CA PRO A 84 4.70 10.75 0.28
C PRO A 84 4.76 9.24 0.55
N MET A 85 5.95 8.67 0.73
CA MET A 85 6.10 7.21 0.77
C MET A 85 5.59 6.60 2.08
N SER A 86 5.79 7.29 3.20
CA SER A 86 5.34 6.80 4.51
C SER A 86 3.83 6.62 4.63
N CYS A 87 3.02 7.22 3.75
CA CYS A 87 1.58 7.00 3.68
C CYS A 87 1.23 5.52 3.47
N MET A 88 2.14 4.74 2.88
CA MET A 88 2.03 3.28 2.76
C MET A 88 1.84 2.59 4.12
N ASN A 89 2.40 3.14 5.20
CA ASN A 89 2.26 2.58 6.55
C ASN A 89 0.80 2.56 7.00
N ASP A 90 -0.01 3.57 6.65
CA ASP A 90 -1.43 3.61 7.03
C ASP A 90 -2.22 2.49 6.35
N GLY A 91 -1.90 2.22 5.07
CA GLY A 91 -2.45 1.10 4.34
C GLY A 91 -2.07 -0.25 4.96
N LEU A 92 -0.79 -0.43 5.31
CA LEU A 92 -0.32 -1.63 5.99
C LEU A 92 -1.09 -1.86 7.30
N GLN A 93 -1.26 -0.81 8.12
CA GLN A 93 -1.98 -0.92 9.39
C GLN A 93 -3.43 -1.36 9.21
N VAL A 94 -4.17 -0.70 8.33
CA VAL A 94 -5.61 -0.98 8.14
C VAL A 94 -5.82 -2.35 7.50
N ALA A 95 -4.99 -2.73 6.54
CA ALA A 95 -5.12 -4.01 5.84
C ALA A 95 -4.78 -5.20 6.75
N THR A 96 -3.70 -5.11 7.50
CA THR A 96 -3.18 -6.23 8.30
C THR A 96 -3.71 -6.29 9.73
N GLY A 97 -4.13 -5.17 10.30
CA GLY A 97 -4.43 -5.06 11.73
C GLY A 97 -3.19 -4.94 12.62
N SER A 98 -1.99 -5.11 12.07
CA SER A 98 -0.73 -4.81 12.76
C SER A 98 -0.57 -3.29 12.83
N THR A 99 -0.54 -2.72 14.03
CA THR A 99 -0.49 -1.25 14.19
C THR A 99 0.81 -0.78 14.84
N LEU A 100 1.14 0.49 14.65
CA LEU A 100 2.19 1.18 15.41
C LEU A 100 1.87 1.18 16.90
N GLY A 101 0.59 1.39 17.27
CA GLY A 101 0.14 1.40 18.67
C GLY A 101 0.28 0.04 19.37
N HIS A 102 0.09 -1.06 18.65
CA HIS A 102 0.37 -2.42 19.13
C HIS A 102 1.86 -2.79 19.08
N GLY A 103 2.74 -1.92 18.56
CA GLY A 103 4.16 -2.21 18.40
C GLY A 103 4.48 -3.24 17.31
N LEU A 104 3.51 -3.57 16.46
CA LEU A 104 3.66 -4.60 15.40
C LEU A 104 4.19 -4.02 14.08
N ILE A 105 4.14 -2.70 13.90
CA ILE A 105 4.82 -2.03 12.78
C ILE A 105 6.02 -1.25 13.29
N THR A 106 7.17 -1.44 12.64
CA THR A 106 8.34 -0.58 12.76
C THR A 106 8.63 0.11 11.42
N ALA A 107 8.49 1.43 11.37
CA ALA A 107 8.89 2.24 10.21
C ALA A 107 10.37 2.62 10.34
N THR A 108 11.19 2.20 9.39
CA THR A 108 12.64 2.48 9.44
C THR A 108 12.94 3.97 9.22
N LEU A 109 13.93 4.50 9.93
CA LEU A 109 14.48 5.82 9.63
C LEU A 109 15.47 5.66 8.48
N SER A 110 15.02 5.89 7.25
CA SER A 110 15.84 5.77 6.04
C SER A 110 15.91 7.09 5.29
N HIS A 111 17.12 7.46 4.84
CA HIS A 111 17.33 8.56 3.89
C HIS A 111 16.93 8.20 2.45
N ASN A 112 16.67 6.92 2.18
CA ASN A 112 16.20 6.41 0.89
C ASN A 112 14.98 5.50 1.14
N PRO A 113 13.80 6.07 1.40
CA PRO A 113 12.59 5.29 1.62
C PRO A 113 12.24 4.50 0.34
N ARG A 114 11.73 3.28 0.52
CA ARG A 114 11.28 2.42 -0.57
C ARG A 114 9.92 1.80 -0.24
N PRO A 115 9.03 1.57 -1.23
CA PRO A 115 7.76 0.89 -1.05
C PRO A 115 7.98 -0.62 -0.87
N VAL A 116 8.57 -0.98 0.26
CA VAL A 116 9.01 -2.32 0.62
C VAL A 116 8.65 -2.55 2.08
N ALA A 117 8.10 -3.71 2.38
CA ALA A 117 7.86 -4.15 3.75
C ALA A 117 8.28 -5.60 3.94
N LEU A 118 8.85 -5.89 5.11
CA LEU A 118 9.15 -7.24 5.56
C LEU A 118 8.04 -7.66 6.51
N PHE A 119 7.60 -8.90 6.37
CA PHE A 119 6.53 -9.49 7.17
C PHE A 119 7.09 -10.72 7.87
N HIS A 120 6.80 -10.85 9.17
CA HIS A 120 7.31 -11.90 10.02
C HIS A 120 6.22 -12.49 10.91
N THR A 121 6.15 -13.81 10.93
CA THR A 121 5.49 -14.63 11.94
C THR A 121 6.48 -15.69 12.46
N SER A 122 6.10 -16.48 13.46
CA SER A 122 6.90 -17.61 13.94
C SER A 122 7.18 -18.67 12.87
N GLU A 123 6.32 -18.76 11.85
CA GLU A 123 6.37 -19.81 10.83
C GLU A 123 6.91 -19.33 9.49
N ARG A 124 6.79 -18.04 9.20
CA ARG A 124 7.05 -17.51 7.86
C ARG A 124 7.67 -16.12 7.90
N SER A 125 8.55 -15.85 6.94
CA SER A 125 9.09 -14.53 6.71
C SER A 125 9.28 -14.27 5.23
N PHE A 126 8.88 -13.09 4.76
CA PHE A 126 9.09 -12.66 3.40
C PHE A 126 9.12 -11.14 3.31
N LEU A 127 9.54 -10.66 2.16
CA LEU A 127 9.49 -9.27 1.77
C LEU A 127 8.55 -9.11 0.57
N LEU A 128 7.76 -8.04 0.59
CA LEU A 128 7.07 -7.53 -0.59
C LEU A 128 7.70 -6.20 -0.99
N ALA A 129 8.02 -6.07 -2.27
CA ALA A 129 8.52 -4.83 -2.87
C ALA A 129 7.66 -4.43 -4.06
N LEU A 130 7.26 -3.16 -4.15
CA LEU A 130 6.63 -2.65 -5.37
C LEU A 130 7.63 -2.77 -6.53
N LYS A 131 7.20 -3.40 -7.63
CA LYS A 131 8.04 -3.56 -8.82
C LYS A 131 8.52 -2.19 -9.32
N SER A 132 9.81 -2.14 -9.68
CA SER A 132 10.47 -0.89 -10.05
C SER A 132 9.84 -0.18 -11.25
N THR A 133 9.20 -0.93 -12.16
CA THR A 133 8.43 -0.39 -13.29
C THR A 133 7.25 0.46 -12.82
N HIS A 134 6.49 -0.01 -11.83
CA HIS A 134 5.37 0.74 -11.25
C HIS A 134 5.85 1.92 -10.42
N LEU A 135 6.92 1.75 -9.64
CA LEU A 135 7.50 2.86 -8.87
C LEU A 135 7.95 4.01 -9.77
N ARG A 136 8.69 3.72 -10.85
CA ARG A 136 9.13 4.74 -11.82
C ARG A 136 7.95 5.46 -12.47
N ARG A 137 6.90 4.73 -12.84
CA ARG A 137 5.68 5.31 -13.42
C ARG A 137 4.99 6.26 -12.44
N ILE A 138 4.80 5.85 -11.18
CA ILE A 138 4.18 6.69 -10.15
C ILE A 138 5.01 7.96 -9.91
N GLN A 139 6.34 7.82 -9.81
CA GLN A 139 7.23 8.97 -9.61
C GLN A 139 7.19 9.94 -10.78
N HIS A 140 7.15 9.42 -12.02
CA HIS A 140 6.98 10.22 -13.22
C HIS A 140 5.64 10.97 -13.20
N ASP A 141 4.53 10.27 -12.96
CA ASP A 141 3.21 10.89 -12.99
C ASP A 141 3.05 11.98 -11.91
N ILE A 142 3.58 11.75 -10.69
CA ILE A 142 3.59 12.77 -9.64
C ILE A 142 4.45 13.99 -10.06
N ALA A 143 5.61 13.77 -10.69
CA ALA A 143 6.45 14.86 -11.17
C ALA A 143 5.72 15.70 -12.23
N GLU A 144 4.98 15.08 -13.14
CA GLU A 144 4.16 15.78 -14.12
C GLU A 144 3.04 16.62 -13.47
N CYS A 145 2.42 16.13 -12.40
CA CYS A 145 1.44 16.91 -11.62
C CYS A 145 2.06 18.17 -11.00
N ILE A 146 3.27 18.02 -10.42
CA ILE A 146 4.02 19.13 -9.81
C ILE A 146 4.42 20.15 -10.88
N LEU A 147 4.89 19.71 -12.04
CA LEU A 147 5.27 20.60 -13.15
C LEU A 147 4.08 21.40 -13.67
N ARG A 148 2.89 20.78 -13.71
CA ARG A 148 1.66 21.41 -14.22
C ARG A 148 1.05 22.42 -13.26
N ASN A 149 0.94 22.07 -11.97
CA ASN A 149 0.14 22.82 -11.01
C ASN A 149 0.95 23.44 -9.87
N GLY A 150 2.26 23.16 -9.77
CA GLY A 150 3.05 23.43 -8.57
C GLY A 150 2.76 22.45 -7.43
N PRO A 151 3.68 22.27 -6.47
CA PRO A 151 3.44 21.42 -5.31
C PRO A 151 2.33 21.99 -4.42
N ASP A 152 1.57 21.10 -3.78
CA ASP A 152 0.55 21.40 -2.76
C ASP A 152 -0.61 22.31 -3.20
N SER A 153 -0.75 22.63 -4.49
CA SER A 153 -1.89 23.38 -5.01
C SER A 153 -3.15 22.51 -5.12
N GLU A 154 -4.32 23.16 -5.21
CA GLU A 154 -5.60 22.46 -5.43
C GLU A 154 -5.56 21.57 -6.69
N GLY A 155 -4.97 22.07 -7.78
CA GLY A 155 -4.79 21.31 -9.02
C GLY A 155 -3.88 20.09 -8.84
N TYR A 156 -2.80 20.23 -8.07
CA TYR A 156 -1.94 19.09 -7.73
C TYR A 156 -2.70 18.01 -6.96
N TRP A 157 -3.50 18.38 -5.95
CA TRP A 157 -4.28 17.41 -5.18
C TRP A 157 -5.38 16.74 -6.00
N ALA A 158 -6.01 17.47 -6.93
CA ALA A 158 -6.98 16.90 -7.87
C ALA A 158 -6.33 15.87 -8.82
N ASP A 159 -5.12 16.16 -9.31
CA ASP A 159 -4.36 15.23 -10.15
C ASP A 159 -3.92 13.99 -9.36
N VAL A 160 -3.38 14.16 -8.15
CA VAL A 160 -2.97 13.05 -7.28
C VAL A 160 -4.14 12.14 -6.94
N ARG A 161 -5.32 12.72 -6.66
CA ARG A 161 -6.55 11.97 -6.43
C ARG A 161 -6.95 11.15 -7.66
N SER A 162 -6.91 11.76 -8.84
CA SER A 162 -7.20 11.08 -10.11
C SER A 162 -6.24 9.93 -10.38
N LEU A 163 -4.94 10.14 -10.14
CA LEU A 163 -3.92 9.09 -10.22
C LEU A 163 -4.18 7.97 -9.21
N ALA A 164 -4.51 8.29 -7.96
CA ALA A 164 -4.80 7.29 -6.94
C ALA A 164 -6.00 6.40 -7.31
N ILE A 165 -7.07 6.98 -7.86
CA ILE A 165 -8.22 6.22 -8.40
C ILE A 165 -7.76 5.28 -9.52
N GLY A 166 -7.03 5.82 -10.50
CA GLY A 166 -6.54 5.03 -11.63
C GLY A 166 -5.63 3.88 -11.21
N TYR A 167 -4.70 4.13 -10.29
CA TYR A 167 -3.82 3.09 -9.75
C TYR A 167 -4.57 2.05 -8.93
N TRP A 168 -5.57 2.45 -8.14
CA TRP A 168 -6.41 1.50 -7.40
C TRP A 168 -7.14 0.53 -8.34
N GLU A 169 -7.80 1.07 -9.38
CA GLU A 169 -8.59 0.30 -10.33
C GLU A 169 -7.74 -0.63 -11.21
N GLN A 170 -6.52 -0.21 -11.57
CA GLN A 170 -5.70 -0.92 -12.55
C GLN A 170 -4.72 -1.92 -11.94
N MET A 171 -4.21 -1.65 -10.73
CA MET A 171 -3.12 -2.43 -10.15
C MET A 171 -3.61 -3.63 -9.34
N ASP A 172 -3.34 -4.82 -9.85
CA ASP A 172 -3.59 -6.06 -9.13
C ASP A 172 -2.50 -6.33 -8.09
N ARG A 173 -2.89 -6.51 -6.82
CA ARG A 173 -1.97 -6.81 -5.71
C ARG A 173 -1.17 -8.09 -5.91
N HIS A 174 -1.63 -9.01 -6.76
CA HIS A 174 -0.92 -10.24 -7.09
C HIS A 174 0.19 -10.03 -8.13
N GLU A 175 0.14 -8.92 -8.87
CA GLU A 175 1.03 -8.67 -10.01
C GLU A 175 2.04 -7.56 -9.75
N ILE A 176 1.71 -6.58 -8.92
CA ILE A 176 2.52 -5.37 -8.75
C ILE A 176 3.67 -5.50 -7.75
N PHE A 177 3.70 -6.56 -6.94
CA PHE A 177 4.72 -6.80 -5.94
C PHE A 177 5.63 -7.96 -6.30
N ASP A 178 6.93 -7.80 -6.06
CA ASP A 178 7.87 -8.91 -5.97
C ASP A 178 7.81 -9.51 -4.57
N LEU A 179 7.59 -10.83 -4.48
CA LEU A 179 7.60 -11.58 -3.23
C LEU A 179 8.92 -12.33 -3.10
N VAL A 180 9.67 -12.03 -2.05
CA VAL A 180 10.97 -12.64 -1.77
C VAL A 180 10.91 -13.36 -0.42
N PRO A 181 10.96 -14.71 -0.39
CA PRO A 181 11.06 -15.46 0.86
C PRO A 181 12.33 -15.09 1.64
N LEU A 182 12.22 -15.02 2.96
CA LEU A 182 13.35 -14.73 3.87
C LEU A 182 13.48 -15.86 4.90
N PRO A 183 14.69 -16.11 5.44
CA PRO A 183 14.84 -16.97 6.62
C PRO A 183 13.98 -16.45 7.78
N ILE A 184 13.37 -17.38 8.54
CA ILE A 184 12.60 -17.04 9.74
C ILE A 184 13.50 -16.26 10.71
N GLY A 185 12.97 -15.16 11.25
CA GLY A 185 13.70 -14.26 12.16
C GLY A 185 14.56 -13.20 11.46
N SER A 186 14.53 -13.13 10.13
CA SER A 186 15.20 -12.05 9.39
C SER A 186 14.52 -10.71 9.64
N ARG A 187 15.10 -9.90 10.52
CA ARG A 187 14.66 -8.52 10.81
C ARG A 187 15.34 -7.45 9.95
N SER A 188 16.15 -7.87 8.97
CA SER A 188 16.83 -6.98 8.04
C SER A 188 16.98 -7.63 6.68
N VAL A 189 17.01 -6.79 5.63
CA VAL A 189 17.37 -7.25 4.29
C VAL A 189 18.90 -7.21 4.21
N SER A 190 19.53 -8.39 4.14
CA SER A 190 20.93 -8.51 3.72
C SER A 190 21.09 -7.80 2.37
N ALA A 191 22.06 -6.89 2.25
CA ALA A 191 22.34 -6.10 1.05
C ALA A 191 22.94 -6.92 -0.10
N LYS A 192 22.41 -8.11 -0.37
CA LYS A 192 22.82 -8.99 -1.47
C LYS A 192 21.63 -9.32 -2.35
N SER A 193 21.27 -8.39 -3.24
CA SER A 193 20.51 -8.67 -4.46
C SER A 193 20.52 -7.45 -5.40
N SER A 194 21.19 -7.66 -6.55
CA SER A 194 21.23 -6.86 -7.79
C SER A 194 21.73 -5.40 -7.74
N ALA A 195 23.05 -5.27 -7.66
CA ALA A 195 23.76 -4.44 -8.65
C ALA A 195 23.52 -5.05 -10.04
N ALA A 196 22.40 -4.73 -10.67
CA ALA A 196 22.28 -4.83 -12.11
C ALA A 196 23.05 -3.65 -12.69
N ARG A 197 24.19 -3.97 -13.28
CA ARG A 197 25.12 -3.08 -13.96
C ARG A 197 24.36 -2.09 -14.85
N ALA A 198 24.39 -0.81 -14.48
CA ALA A 198 24.30 0.26 -15.47
C ALA A 198 25.63 0.25 -16.23
N ASN A 199 25.64 -0.38 -17.40
CA ASN A 199 26.62 -0.16 -18.44
C ASN A 199 25.83 0.05 -19.74
N VAL A 200 26.16 1.17 -20.39
CA VAL A 200 25.54 1.82 -21.55
C VAL A 200 24.39 2.77 -21.20
#